data_AF-A0A177TDC2-F1
#
_entry.id   AF-A0A177TDC2-F1
#
_cell.length_a   1.000
_cell.length_b   1.000
_cell.length_c   1.000
_cell.angle_alpha   90.00
_cell.angle_beta   90.00
_cell.angle_gamma   90.00
#
_symmetry.space_group_name_H-M   'P 1'
#
loop_
_entity.id
_entity.type
_entity.pdbx_description
1 polymer ?
#
loop_
_entity_poly.entity_id
_entity_poly.type
_entity_poly.pdbx_seq_one_letter_code
_entity_poly.pdbx_strand_id
1 'polypeptide(L)'
;MKFLFPLLSVLLAAPSALLAAPTSSSPSILLHPRQAPPNTVYTRYPETETASLNLTFFVLPAPRALAQQIAGDKYPLMASFRERLPADVSATIGEDEHPLFVLAYFSAEVHYASAPIVIPALSVVQTYAAFVDCTGDGKTACFRQHAGYFDQLPPAILGNVISSIRLFAGSFDPPHSPYRPIAGTEKYGFNVSDLAVGLLGGGKPYTSSFSFASEGGGLTGEMAQQYLAGPLVRSLDTKCLKSDYFFNETTTPIRNIVGDVDVRSPLLPLKGLAGQKLQLKNVLGLAAAVQRSATTVAVECSTYANGA
;
A
#
# COMPACT_ATOMS: atom_id res chain seq x y z
N MET A 1 -17.30 44.70 -67.46
CA MET A 1 -18.03 45.93 -67.10
C MET A 1 -18.92 45.65 -65.90
N LYS A 2 -18.80 46.49 -64.87
CA LYS A 2 -19.82 46.84 -63.85
C LYS A 2 -20.23 45.81 -62.78
N PHE A 3 -19.68 46.03 -61.58
CA PHE A 3 -20.33 46.18 -60.26
C PHE A 3 -21.70 45.54 -59.99
N LEU A 4 -21.83 44.81 -58.88
CA LEU A 4 -22.55 45.22 -57.64
C LEU A 4 -22.60 44.06 -56.60
N PHE A 5 -22.12 44.32 -55.36
CA PHE A 5 -22.55 43.66 -54.10
C PHE A 5 -24.05 43.98 -53.83
N PRO A 6 -24.85 43.31 -52.95
CA PRO A 6 -24.56 42.84 -51.55
C PRO A 6 -25.23 41.46 -51.24
N LEU A 7 -25.21 40.78 -50.08
CA LEU A 7 -25.64 41.13 -48.73
C LEU A 7 -25.25 39.99 -47.76
N LEU A 8 -24.92 40.39 -46.52
CA LEU A 8 -25.12 39.73 -45.22
C LEU A 8 -25.84 38.37 -45.21
N SER A 9 -25.21 37.38 -44.56
CA SER A 9 -25.79 36.66 -43.41
C SER A 9 -24.73 35.75 -42.77
N VAL A 10 -24.00 36.29 -41.80
CA VAL A 10 -23.25 35.48 -40.82
C VAL A 10 -24.30 34.93 -39.84
N LEU A 11 -24.69 33.67 -39.98
CA LEU A 11 -25.37 32.97 -38.90
C LEU A 11 -24.33 32.56 -37.85
N LEU A 12 -24.27 33.34 -36.76
CA LEU A 12 -23.77 32.85 -35.49
C LEU A 12 -24.74 31.77 -34.98
N ALA A 13 -24.46 30.50 -35.29
CA ALA A 13 -24.99 29.40 -34.51
C ALA A 13 -24.03 29.17 -33.33
N ALA A 14 -24.31 29.80 -32.21
CA ALA A 14 -23.74 29.41 -30.93
C ALA A 14 -24.35 28.06 -30.53
N PRO A 15 -23.59 26.96 -30.38
CA PRO A 15 -24.06 25.88 -29.55
C PRO A 15 -23.92 26.35 -28.10
N SER A 16 -25.05 26.69 -27.49
CA SER A 16 -25.17 26.74 -26.04
C SER A 16 -24.82 25.36 -25.49
N ALA A 17 -23.54 25.16 -25.19
CA ALA A 17 -23.08 24.03 -24.41
C ALA A 17 -23.71 24.19 -23.04
N LEU A 18 -24.83 23.48 -22.81
CA LEU A 18 -25.26 23.15 -21.46
C LEU A 18 -24.09 22.41 -20.82
N LEU A 19 -23.35 23.12 -19.97
CA LEU A 19 -22.52 22.56 -18.92
C LEU A 19 -23.46 21.82 -17.97
N ALA A 20 -23.84 20.60 -18.35
CA ALA A 20 -24.27 19.60 -17.39
C ALA A 20 -23.05 19.35 -16.51
N ALA A 21 -23.05 19.97 -15.32
CA ALA A 21 -22.12 19.60 -14.26
C ALA A 21 -22.18 18.07 -14.13
N PRO A 22 -21.04 17.35 -14.19
CA PRO A 22 -21.05 15.94 -13.88
C PRO A 22 -21.52 15.84 -12.44
N THR A 23 -22.77 15.42 -12.24
CA THR A 23 -23.20 14.89 -10.96
C THR A 23 -22.40 13.61 -10.76
N SER A 24 -21.23 13.73 -10.14
CA SER A 24 -20.52 12.62 -9.58
C SER A 24 -21.39 12.06 -8.46
N SER A 25 -22.36 11.21 -8.81
CA SER A 25 -22.87 10.25 -7.84
C SER A 25 -21.66 9.38 -7.49
N SER A 26 -21.02 9.66 -6.35
CA SER A 26 -20.05 8.77 -5.76
C SER A 26 -20.68 7.38 -5.78
N PRO A 27 -20.07 6.37 -6.43
CA PRO A 27 -20.63 5.03 -6.41
C PRO A 27 -20.81 4.67 -4.94
N SER A 28 -22.03 4.32 -4.55
CA SER A 28 -22.31 3.82 -3.22
C SER A 28 -21.49 2.54 -3.07
N ILE A 29 -20.31 2.65 -2.46
CA ILE A 29 -19.53 1.51 -2.04
C ILE A 29 -20.42 0.82 -1.02
N LEU A 30 -21.12 -0.23 -1.44
CA LEU A 30 -21.80 -1.15 -0.54
C LEU A 30 -20.72 -1.62 0.43
N LEU A 31 -20.73 -1.06 1.64
CA LEU A 31 -19.83 -1.41 2.72
C LEU A 31 -20.04 -2.89 2.98
N HIS A 32 -19.10 -3.71 2.48
CA HIS A 32 -19.13 -5.13 2.78
C HIS A 32 -18.93 -5.29 4.28
N PRO A 33 -19.52 -6.33 4.92
CA PRO A 33 -19.23 -6.63 6.31
C PRO A 33 -17.71 -6.68 6.48
N ARG A 34 -17.15 -5.90 7.43
CA ARG A 34 -15.72 -5.75 7.75
C ARG A 34 -14.95 -4.68 6.96
N GLN A 35 -15.60 -3.84 6.15
CA GLN A 35 -14.92 -2.66 5.58
C GLN A 35 -14.75 -1.56 6.62
N ALA A 36 -13.63 -0.86 6.56
CA ALA A 36 -13.36 0.34 7.33
C ALA A 36 -14.44 1.41 7.06
N PRO A 37 -14.84 2.18 8.08
CA PRO A 37 -15.82 3.26 7.92
C PRO A 37 -15.30 4.34 6.96
N PRO A 38 -16.13 5.31 6.53
CA PRO A 38 -15.66 6.50 5.82
C PRO A 38 -14.47 7.16 6.53
N ASN A 39 -13.58 7.80 5.76
CA ASN A 39 -12.43 8.51 6.30
C ASN A 39 -12.93 9.69 7.13
N THR A 40 -12.75 9.64 8.45
CA THR A 40 -13.09 10.73 9.37
C THR A 40 -11.84 11.49 9.84
N VAL A 41 -10.65 10.93 9.68
CA VAL A 41 -9.39 11.56 10.11
C VAL A 41 -8.98 12.74 9.23
N TYR A 42 -9.46 12.85 7.99
CA TYR A 42 -9.11 13.97 7.09
C TYR A 42 -9.41 15.35 7.68
N THR A 43 -10.45 15.48 8.51
CA THR A 43 -10.81 16.74 9.17
C THR A 43 -9.85 17.14 10.28
N ARG A 44 -9.22 16.16 10.95
CA ARG A 44 -8.26 16.38 12.05
C ARG A 44 -6.83 16.53 11.55
N TYR A 45 -6.53 15.97 10.39
CA TYR A 45 -5.20 16.04 9.78
C TYR A 45 -5.27 16.59 8.35
N PRO A 46 -5.64 17.89 8.18
CA PRO A 46 -5.83 18.49 6.86
C PRO A 46 -4.51 18.65 6.06
N GLU A 47 -3.37 18.66 6.75
CA GLU A 47 -2.04 18.86 6.15
C GLU A 47 -1.33 17.54 5.78
N THR A 48 -2.01 16.39 5.91
CA THR A 48 -1.44 15.07 5.59
C THR A 48 -2.21 14.35 4.48
N GLU A 49 -1.63 13.27 3.96
CA GLU A 49 -2.39 12.30 3.17
C GLU A 49 -3.21 11.43 4.14
N THR A 50 -4.52 11.40 3.99
CA THR A 50 -5.38 10.57 4.85
C THR A 50 -6.20 9.57 4.05
N ALA A 51 -6.52 8.44 4.66
CA ALA A 51 -7.36 7.42 4.04
C ALA A 51 -8.01 6.52 5.10
N SER A 52 -9.12 5.90 4.73
CA SER A 52 -9.66 4.73 5.44
C SER A 52 -9.21 3.45 4.76
N LEU A 53 -8.66 2.49 5.51
CA LEU A 53 -7.96 1.33 4.98
C LEU A 53 -8.53 0.01 5.52
N ASN A 54 -8.76 -0.94 4.63
CA ASN A 54 -8.81 -2.35 4.97
C ASN A 54 -7.42 -2.94 4.75
N LEU A 55 -6.65 -3.08 5.83
CA LEU A 55 -5.26 -3.48 5.81
C LEU A 55 -5.07 -4.95 6.15
N THR A 56 -4.31 -5.64 5.31
CA THR A 56 -3.70 -6.92 5.62
C THR A 56 -2.18 -6.74 5.72
N PHE A 57 -1.59 -7.25 6.79
CA PHE A 57 -0.18 -7.12 7.10
C PHE A 57 0.43 -8.49 7.37
N PHE A 58 1.49 -8.83 6.64
CA PHE A 58 2.24 -10.07 6.82
C PHE A 58 3.72 -9.78 7.13
N VAL A 59 4.30 -10.62 7.97
CA VAL A 59 5.75 -10.69 8.20
C VAL A 59 6.26 -11.95 7.55
N LEU A 60 7.10 -11.81 6.53
CA LEU A 60 7.61 -12.90 5.72
C LEU A 60 9.09 -13.15 6.02
N PRO A 61 9.52 -14.40 6.31
CA PRO A 61 10.93 -14.74 6.21
C PRO A 61 11.42 -14.57 4.77
N ALA A 62 12.61 -13.98 4.62
CA ALA A 62 13.28 -13.86 3.34
C ALA A 62 14.79 -14.03 3.52
N PRO A 63 15.52 -14.53 2.51
CA PRO A 63 16.98 -14.56 2.55
C PRO A 63 17.54 -13.19 2.90
N ARG A 64 18.48 -13.13 3.84
CA ARG A 64 19.06 -11.85 4.30
C ARG A 64 19.65 -11.02 3.16
N ALA A 65 20.23 -11.67 2.14
CA ALA A 65 20.73 -11.00 0.95
C ALA A 65 19.63 -10.26 0.16
N LEU A 66 18.44 -10.86 0.05
CA LEU A 66 17.28 -10.22 -0.58
C LEU A 66 16.81 -9.02 0.24
N ALA A 67 16.66 -9.18 1.55
CA ALA A 67 16.28 -8.07 2.43
C ALA A 67 17.30 -6.92 2.35
N GLN A 68 18.61 -7.22 2.29
CA GLN A 68 19.65 -6.21 2.17
C GLN A 68 19.60 -5.52 0.81
N GLN A 69 19.30 -6.25 -0.27
CA GLN A 69 19.13 -5.66 -1.59
C GLN A 69 17.93 -4.69 -1.63
N ILE A 70 16.84 -5.02 -0.94
CA ILE A 70 15.68 -4.13 -0.80
C ILE A 70 16.02 -2.91 0.07
N ALA A 71 16.74 -3.13 1.18
CA ALA A 71 17.22 -2.07 2.06
C ALA A 71 18.16 -1.12 1.29
N GLY A 72 18.95 -1.65 0.36
CA GLY A 72 20.01 -0.95 -0.34
C GLY A 72 21.28 -0.83 0.50
N ASP A 73 22.37 -0.40 -0.13
CA ASP A 73 23.71 -0.41 0.49
C ASP A 73 23.87 0.61 1.63
N LYS A 74 22.97 1.59 1.71
CA LYS A 74 23.03 2.69 2.70
C LYS A 74 22.48 2.30 4.06
N TYR A 75 21.61 1.30 4.13
CA TYR A 75 20.84 1.02 5.33
C TYR A 75 21.08 -0.42 5.79
N PRO A 76 21.76 -0.62 6.93
CA PRO A 76 22.00 -1.96 7.44
C PRO A 76 20.73 -2.57 8.02
N LEU A 77 20.60 -3.88 7.87
CA LEU A 77 19.55 -4.67 8.51
C LEU A 77 19.83 -4.80 10.02
N MET A 78 18.82 -4.59 10.86
CA MET A 78 18.96 -4.67 12.32
C MET A 78 18.81 -6.10 12.80
N ALA A 79 19.84 -6.66 13.45
CA ALA A 79 19.77 -8.00 14.05
C ALA A 79 18.77 -8.09 15.22
N SER A 80 18.45 -6.96 15.86
CA SER A 80 17.50 -6.88 16.99
C SER A 80 16.03 -7.05 16.58
N PHE A 81 15.73 -7.34 15.31
CA PHE A 81 14.35 -7.60 14.86
C PHE A 81 13.69 -8.73 15.66
N ARG A 82 14.47 -9.74 16.10
CA ARG A 82 13.96 -10.91 16.83
C ARG A 82 13.35 -10.56 18.17
N GLU A 83 13.91 -9.55 18.85
CA GLU A 83 13.43 -9.03 20.13
C GLU A 83 12.19 -8.16 19.97
N ARG A 84 11.96 -7.66 18.75
CA ARG A 84 10.85 -6.76 18.43
C ARG A 84 9.63 -7.50 17.93
N LEU A 85 9.77 -8.71 17.43
CA LEU A 85 8.65 -9.55 16.96
C LEU A 85 8.14 -10.47 18.08
N PRO A 86 6.84 -10.86 18.04
CA PRO A 86 6.34 -11.97 18.84
C PRO A 86 7.22 -13.22 18.69
N ALA A 87 7.38 -13.99 19.76
CA ALA A 87 8.27 -15.14 19.78
C ALA A 87 7.91 -16.19 18.71
N ASP A 88 6.61 -16.43 18.51
CA ASP A 88 6.09 -17.35 17.49
C ASP A 88 6.33 -16.85 16.07
N VAL A 89 6.18 -15.55 15.80
CA VAL A 89 6.53 -14.93 14.51
C VAL A 89 8.04 -14.96 14.28
N SER A 90 8.83 -14.57 15.29
CA SER A 90 10.30 -14.56 15.24
C SER A 90 10.88 -15.96 14.98
N ALA A 91 10.27 -17.01 15.55
CA ALA A 91 10.65 -18.39 15.33
C ALA A 91 10.44 -18.89 13.88
N THR A 92 9.59 -18.21 13.08
CA THR A 92 9.41 -18.54 11.66
C THR A 92 10.53 -18.01 10.77
N ILE A 93 11.44 -17.18 11.30
CA ILE A 93 12.52 -16.53 10.56
C ILE A 93 13.84 -17.23 10.92
N GLY A 94 14.47 -17.89 9.94
CA GLY A 94 15.74 -18.60 10.08
C GLY A 94 16.95 -17.69 10.36
N GLU A 95 18.08 -18.27 10.74
CA GLU A 95 19.30 -17.51 11.13
C GLU A 95 19.85 -16.63 10.00
N ASP A 96 19.80 -17.12 8.76
CA ASP A 96 20.22 -16.42 7.55
C ASP A 96 19.08 -15.66 6.85
N GLU A 97 17.97 -15.46 7.55
CA GLU A 97 16.80 -14.77 7.06
C GLU A 97 16.56 -13.46 7.80
N HIS A 98 15.84 -12.56 7.14
CA HIS A 98 15.42 -11.29 7.70
C HIS A 98 13.97 -11.02 7.32
N PRO A 99 13.16 -10.41 8.21
CA PRO A 99 11.76 -10.13 7.91
C PRO A 99 11.60 -9.14 6.75
N LEU A 100 10.71 -9.50 5.83
CA LEU A 100 10.06 -8.55 4.94
C LEU A 100 8.64 -8.28 5.43
N PHE A 101 8.23 -7.04 5.27
CA PHE A 101 6.85 -6.65 5.49
C PHE A 101 6.11 -6.60 4.18
N VAL A 102 4.91 -7.16 4.16
CA VAL A 102 4.00 -7.01 3.04
C VAL A 102 2.68 -6.45 3.53
N LEU A 103 2.36 -5.27 3.01
CA LEU A 103 1.10 -4.59 3.28
C LEU A 103 0.26 -4.69 2.02
N ALA A 104 -0.92 -5.27 2.15
CA ALA A 104 -1.94 -5.26 1.11
C ALA A 104 -3.19 -4.60 1.66
N TYR A 105 -3.69 -3.57 0.99
CA TYR A 105 -4.82 -2.83 1.51
C TYR A 105 -5.73 -2.28 0.43
N PHE A 106 -6.99 -2.07 0.80
CA PHE A 106 -7.93 -1.25 0.06
C PHE A 106 -8.14 0.05 0.81
N SER A 107 -7.84 1.16 0.15
CA SER A 107 -8.09 2.52 0.61
C SER A 107 -9.42 3.03 0.07
N ALA A 108 -10.18 3.70 0.91
CA ALA A 108 -11.33 4.51 0.54
C ALA A 108 -11.11 5.97 0.97
N GLU A 109 -11.62 6.90 0.17
CA GLU A 109 -11.58 8.34 0.44
C GLU A 109 -10.16 8.82 0.78
N VAL A 110 -9.24 8.69 -0.18
CA VAL A 110 -7.88 9.19 -0.01
C VAL A 110 -7.87 10.69 -0.26
N HIS A 111 -7.59 11.47 0.78
CA HIS A 111 -7.43 12.91 0.70
C HIS A 111 -5.94 13.26 0.67
N TYR A 112 -5.55 14.13 -0.25
CA TYR A 112 -4.20 14.71 -0.29
C TYR A 112 -4.24 16.14 0.22
N ALA A 113 -3.40 16.48 1.21
CA ALA A 113 -3.30 17.86 1.67
C ALA A 113 -2.86 18.85 0.57
N SER A 114 -1.98 18.40 -0.33
CA SER A 114 -1.37 19.26 -1.34
C SER A 114 -2.28 19.58 -2.53
N ALA A 115 -3.45 18.94 -2.65
CA ALA A 115 -4.39 19.18 -3.74
C ALA A 115 -5.83 18.87 -3.32
N PRO A 116 -6.85 19.61 -3.80
CA PRO A 116 -8.25 19.32 -3.53
C PRO A 116 -8.76 18.11 -4.34
N ILE A 117 -7.98 17.03 -4.33
CA ILE A 117 -8.24 15.77 -5.03
C ILE A 117 -8.58 14.73 -3.97
N VAL A 118 -9.72 14.07 -4.16
CA VAL A 118 -10.10 12.89 -3.40
C VAL A 118 -10.08 11.70 -4.33
N ILE A 119 -9.28 10.69 -4.01
CA ILE A 119 -9.32 9.41 -4.72
C ILE A 119 -10.36 8.55 -4.01
N PRO A 120 -11.48 8.18 -4.67
CA PRO A 120 -12.58 7.48 -3.98
C PRO A 120 -12.17 6.13 -3.42
N ALA A 121 -11.34 5.41 -4.16
CA ALA A 121 -10.98 4.03 -3.87
C ALA A 121 -9.67 3.65 -4.57
N LEU A 122 -8.82 2.86 -3.89
CA LEU A 122 -7.56 2.34 -4.44
C LEU A 122 -7.16 1.04 -3.73
N SER A 123 -6.85 -0.02 -4.47
CA SER A 123 -6.20 -1.21 -3.91
C SER A 123 -4.70 -1.19 -4.13
N VAL A 124 -3.97 -1.66 -3.12
CA VAL A 124 -2.53 -1.53 -3.00
C VAL A 124 -1.93 -2.82 -2.47
N VAL A 125 -0.79 -3.22 -3.02
CA VAL A 125 0.15 -4.10 -2.32
C VAL A 125 1.55 -3.53 -2.38
N GLN A 126 2.26 -3.52 -1.27
CA GLN A 126 3.61 -2.99 -1.14
C GLN A 126 4.48 -3.92 -0.30
N THR A 127 5.74 -4.08 -0.71
CA THR A 127 6.74 -4.88 -0.01
C THR A 127 7.84 -3.98 0.53
N TYR A 128 8.33 -4.30 1.73
CA TYR A 128 9.35 -3.53 2.44
C TYR A 128 10.39 -4.46 3.08
N ALA A 129 11.64 -4.04 3.12
CA ALA A 129 12.59 -4.57 4.10
C ALA A 129 12.25 -3.97 5.46
N ALA A 130 12.08 -4.83 6.46
CA ALA A 130 11.70 -4.43 7.80
C ALA A 130 12.88 -4.31 8.74
N PHE A 131 12.73 -3.58 9.84
CA PHE A 131 13.77 -3.43 10.87
C PHE A 131 15.13 -3.05 10.26
N VAL A 132 15.12 -1.94 9.54
CA VAL A 132 16.27 -1.35 8.89
C VAL A 132 16.73 -0.14 9.72
N ASP A 133 18.03 0.06 9.87
CA ASP A 133 18.57 1.24 10.56
C ASP A 133 18.72 2.41 9.56
N CYS A 134 17.61 3.11 9.32
CA CYS A 134 17.61 4.27 8.43
C CYS A 134 17.98 5.58 9.15
N THR A 135 17.85 5.61 10.48
CA THR A 135 18.19 6.72 11.37
C THR A 135 19.68 6.81 11.65
N GLY A 136 20.40 5.69 11.52
CA GLY A 136 21.83 5.56 11.81
C GLY A 136 22.14 5.47 13.30
N ASP A 137 21.14 5.23 14.15
CA ASP A 137 21.28 5.16 15.60
C ASP A 137 21.36 3.72 16.14
N GLY A 138 21.21 2.72 15.27
CA GLY A 138 21.19 1.29 15.62
C GLY A 138 20.01 0.86 16.49
N LYS A 139 19.04 1.76 16.74
CA LYS A 139 17.97 1.55 17.73
C LYS A 139 16.58 1.78 17.18
N THR A 140 16.40 2.73 16.29
CA THR A 140 15.07 3.06 15.75
C THR A 140 14.81 2.21 14.52
N ALA A 141 13.81 1.32 14.60
CA ALA A 141 13.47 0.45 13.49
C ALA A 141 12.73 1.22 12.40
N CYS A 142 13.26 1.19 11.18
CA CYS A 142 12.62 1.73 10.00
C CYS A 142 12.20 0.63 9.02
N PHE A 143 11.43 1.03 8.00
CA PHE A 143 11.07 0.17 6.88
C PHE A 143 11.51 0.80 5.57
N ARG A 144 12.10 0.01 4.68
CA ARG A 144 12.53 0.45 3.35
C ARG A 144 11.63 -0.13 2.29
N GLN A 145 10.89 0.71 1.60
CA GLN A 145 9.98 0.26 0.55
C GLN A 145 10.72 -0.23 -0.70
N HIS A 146 10.38 -1.42 -1.16
CA HIS A 146 10.90 -1.96 -2.42
C HIS A 146 10.11 -1.42 -3.62
N ALA A 147 8.89 -1.92 -3.76
CA ALA A 147 7.98 -1.68 -4.86
C ALA A 147 6.57 -2.17 -4.48
N GLY A 148 5.60 -1.88 -5.34
CA GLY A 148 4.23 -2.33 -5.15
C GLY A 148 3.38 -2.19 -6.41
N TYR A 149 2.09 -2.48 -6.26
CA TYR A 149 1.10 -2.36 -7.31
C TYR A 149 -0.11 -1.55 -6.86
N PHE A 150 -0.72 -0.83 -7.80
CA PHE A 150 -2.02 -0.18 -7.65
C PHE A 150 -2.98 -0.66 -8.74
N ASP A 151 -4.27 -0.67 -8.43
CA ASP A 151 -5.34 -1.05 -9.36
C ASP A 151 -5.73 0.07 -10.36
N GLN A 152 -5.23 1.29 -10.19
CA GLN A 152 -5.52 2.43 -11.08
C GLN A 152 -4.23 3.10 -11.60
N LEU A 153 -4.13 3.23 -12.93
CA LEU A 153 -2.96 3.78 -13.63
C LEU A 153 -2.72 5.28 -13.35
N PRO A 154 -3.73 6.19 -13.34
CA PRO A 154 -3.48 7.60 -13.05
C PRO A 154 -3.01 7.88 -11.62
N PRO A 155 -3.58 7.27 -10.56
CA PRO A 155 -3.02 7.30 -9.21
C PRO A 155 -1.63 6.69 -9.08
N ALA A 156 -1.29 5.65 -9.86
CA ALA A 156 0.06 5.10 -9.87
C ALA A 156 1.09 6.07 -10.42
N ILE A 157 0.77 6.79 -11.51
CA ILE A 157 1.65 7.81 -12.09
C ILE A 157 1.78 9.00 -11.12
N LEU A 158 0.67 9.49 -10.58
CA LEU A 158 0.68 10.62 -9.64
C LEU A 158 1.39 10.26 -8.32
N GLY A 159 1.17 9.05 -7.79
CA GLY A 159 1.83 8.53 -6.61
C GLY A 159 3.32 8.25 -6.81
N ASN A 160 3.76 7.84 -7.99
CA ASN A 160 5.19 7.68 -8.24
C ASN A 160 5.91 9.03 -8.26
N VAL A 161 5.30 10.05 -8.88
CA VAL A 161 5.90 11.38 -9.03
C VAL A 161 5.82 12.22 -7.75
N ILE A 162 4.65 12.28 -7.12
CA ILE A 162 4.43 13.10 -5.91
C ILE A 162 4.95 12.39 -4.68
N SER A 163 4.83 11.07 -4.64
CA SER A 163 5.12 10.30 -3.45
C SER A 163 6.48 9.59 -3.49
N SER A 164 7.31 9.74 -4.53
CA SER A 164 8.65 9.11 -4.61
C SER A 164 8.62 7.59 -4.44
N ILE A 165 7.55 6.95 -4.95
CA ILE A 165 7.35 5.50 -4.88
C ILE A 165 7.60 4.87 -6.25
N ARG A 166 7.89 3.57 -6.25
CA ARG A 166 8.04 2.68 -7.39
C ARG A 166 6.84 1.74 -7.38
N LEU A 167 5.76 2.19 -7.99
CA LEU A 167 4.50 1.44 -8.12
C LEU A 167 4.23 1.13 -9.57
N PHE A 168 3.72 -0.08 -9.79
CA PHE A 168 3.31 -0.57 -11.09
C PHE A 168 1.78 -0.64 -11.15
N ALA A 169 1.23 -0.55 -12.35
CA ALA A 169 -0.20 -0.78 -12.53
C ALA A 169 -0.48 -2.29 -12.54
N GLY A 170 -1.42 -2.72 -11.70
CA GLY A 170 -1.86 -4.10 -11.60
C GLY A 170 -3.38 -4.21 -11.66
N SER A 171 -3.89 -5.42 -11.81
CA SER A 171 -5.30 -5.75 -11.62
C SER A 171 -5.44 -6.59 -10.36
N PHE A 172 -6.39 -6.23 -9.50
CA PHE A 172 -6.63 -6.89 -8.21
C PHE A 172 -7.91 -7.71 -8.29
N ASP A 173 -7.83 -8.95 -7.81
CA ASP A 173 -8.96 -9.86 -7.68
C ASP A 173 -9.00 -10.44 -6.25
N PRO A 174 -10.08 -10.22 -5.48
CA PRO A 174 -11.26 -9.41 -5.82
C PRO A 174 -10.93 -7.90 -5.94
N PRO A 175 -11.57 -7.19 -6.89
CA PRO A 175 -11.38 -5.75 -7.03
C PRO A 175 -11.98 -5.02 -5.83
N HIS A 176 -11.23 -4.07 -5.25
CA HIS A 176 -11.70 -3.15 -4.22
C HIS A 176 -12.32 -3.82 -2.96
N SER A 177 -11.98 -5.08 -2.67
CA SER A 177 -12.59 -5.81 -1.54
C SER A 177 -11.72 -6.93 -0.98
N PRO A 178 -10.67 -6.63 -0.18
CA PRO A 178 -9.78 -7.63 0.42
C PRO A 178 -10.51 -8.70 1.25
N TYR A 179 -11.67 -8.34 1.78
CA TYR A 179 -12.49 -9.19 2.65
C TYR A 179 -13.68 -9.83 1.93
N ARG A 180 -13.71 -9.76 0.59
CA ARG A 180 -14.59 -10.63 -0.18
C ARG A 180 -13.95 -12.02 -0.24
N PRO A 181 -14.65 -13.09 0.16
CA PRO A 181 -14.12 -14.44 0.01
C PRO A 181 -13.76 -14.72 -1.44
N ILE A 182 -12.62 -15.35 -1.67
CA ILE A 182 -12.20 -15.81 -2.99
C ILE A 182 -13.23 -16.84 -3.45
N ALA A 183 -13.78 -16.66 -4.65
CA ALA A 183 -14.88 -17.46 -5.15
C ALA A 183 -14.61 -18.97 -5.05
N GLY A 184 -15.54 -19.71 -4.45
CA GLY A 184 -15.39 -21.16 -4.22
C GLY A 184 -14.55 -21.53 -2.99
N THR A 185 -14.16 -20.57 -2.14
CA THR A 185 -13.40 -20.81 -0.90
C THR A 185 -13.95 -19.98 0.26
N GLU A 186 -13.59 -20.36 1.49
CA GLU A 186 -13.82 -19.55 2.71
C GLU A 186 -12.63 -18.63 3.05
N LYS A 187 -11.67 -18.49 2.12
CA LYS A 187 -10.44 -17.72 2.30
C LYS A 187 -10.59 -16.30 1.72
N TYR A 188 -9.86 -15.36 2.29
CA TYR A 188 -9.80 -13.95 1.91
C TYR A 188 -8.41 -13.61 1.36
N GLY A 189 -8.25 -12.48 0.69
CA GLY A 189 -6.94 -12.03 0.19
C GLY A 189 -7.01 -11.36 -1.17
N PHE A 190 -5.87 -11.29 -1.84
CA PHE A 190 -5.75 -10.67 -3.15
C PHE A 190 -4.94 -11.52 -4.11
N ASN A 191 -5.35 -11.51 -5.36
CA ASN A 191 -4.55 -11.88 -6.51
C ASN A 191 -4.23 -10.62 -7.30
N VAL A 192 -2.95 -10.32 -7.48
CA VAL A 192 -2.51 -9.19 -8.29
C VAL A 192 -1.92 -9.73 -9.58
N SER A 193 -2.38 -9.17 -10.70
CA SER A 193 -1.82 -9.40 -12.03
C SER A 193 -1.13 -8.13 -12.50
N ASP A 194 0.07 -8.23 -13.05
CA ASP A 194 0.77 -7.09 -13.64
C ASP A 194 0.07 -6.70 -14.96
N LEU A 195 -0.35 -5.45 -15.14
CA LEU A 195 -1.04 -5.02 -16.35
C LEU A 195 -0.09 -4.89 -17.56
N ALA A 196 1.19 -4.61 -17.34
CA ALA A 196 2.20 -4.50 -18.39
C ALA A 196 2.77 -5.87 -18.79
N VAL A 197 2.96 -6.77 -17.82
CA VAL A 197 3.60 -8.09 -18.03
C VAL A 197 2.58 -9.24 -18.14
N GLY A 198 1.32 -9.02 -17.72
CA GLY A 198 0.23 -9.98 -17.91
C GLY A 198 -0.05 -10.32 -19.37
N LEU A 199 0.21 -9.38 -20.29
CA LEU A 199 0.16 -9.60 -21.75
C LEU A 199 1.28 -10.53 -22.27
N LEU A 200 2.36 -10.72 -21.51
CA LEU A 200 3.52 -11.54 -21.87
C LEU A 200 3.58 -12.86 -21.06
N GLY A 201 2.55 -13.20 -20.29
CA GLY A 201 2.49 -14.45 -19.52
C GLY A 201 3.34 -14.48 -18.24
N GLY A 202 3.72 -13.32 -17.67
CA GLY A 202 4.59 -13.23 -16.49
C GLY A 202 4.01 -13.71 -15.14
N GLY A 203 2.79 -14.24 -15.12
CA GLY A 203 2.13 -14.71 -13.91
C GLY A 203 1.70 -13.60 -12.94
N LYS A 204 1.26 -14.00 -11.75
CA LYS A 204 0.78 -13.08 -10.70
C LYS A 204 1.95 -12.62 -9.83
N PRO A 205 2.28 -11.31 -9.78
CA PRO A 205 3.36 -10.81 -8.93
C PRO A 205 3.06 -10.89 -7.43
N TYR A 206 1.79 -10.99 -7.04
CA TYR A 206 1.40 -11.18 -5.66
C TYR A 206 0.13 -12.01 -5.57
N THR A 207 0.12 -13.00 -4.68
CA THR A 207 -1.12 -13.66 -4.24
C THR A 207 -1.11 -13.84 -2.75
N SER A 208 -2.23 -13.58 -2.09
CA SER A 208 -2.48 -13.96 -0.71
C SER A 208 -3.81 -14.68 -0.58
N SER A 209 -3.83 -15.68 0.30
CA SER A 209 -5.04 -16.41 0.65
C SER A 209 -4.99 -16.78 2.13
N PHE A 210 -5.85 -16.18 2.94
CA PHE A 210 -5.82 -16.32 4.39
C PHE A 210 -7.18 -16.64 4.99
N SER A 211 -7.15 -17.19 6.19
CA SER A 211 -8.28 -17.37 7.08
C SER A 211 -8.02 -16.64 8.39
N PHE A 212 -9.07 -16.31 9.13
CA PHE A 212 -8.93 -15.78 10.48
C PHE A 212 -8.46 -16.89 11.41
N ALA A 213 -7.44 -16.61 12.23
CA ALA A 213 -6.92 -17.56 13.19
C ALA A 213 -7.97 -17.89 14.26
N SER A 214 -8.08 -19.15 14.63
CA SER A 214 -9.00 -19.65 15.67
C SER A 214 -8.44 -19.54 17.09
N GLU A 215 -7.11 -19.38 17.22
CA GLU A 215 -6.40 -19.31 18.50
C GLU A 215 -5.60 -17.99 18.59
N GLY A 216 -5.27 -17.58 19.83
CA GLY A 216 -4.38 -16.45 20.08
C GLY A 216 -2.93 -16.77 19.73
N GLY A 217 -2.19 -15.78 19.24
CA GLY A 217 -0.83 -15.94 18.69
C GLY A 217 -0.64 -15.08 17.44
N GLY A 218 0.59 -14.71 17.11
CA GLY A 218 0.93 -13.82 16.00
C GLY A 218 1.03 -12.34 16.40
N LEU A 219 0.79 -11.47 15.42
CA LEU A 219 0.92 -10.02 15.57
C LEU A 219 -0.30 -9.46 16.28
N THR A 220 -0.13 -8.67 17.35
CA THR A 220 -1.26 -7.90 17.92
C THR A 220 -1.50 -6.63 17.12
N GLY A 221 -2.66 -6.01 17.32
CA GLY A 221 -2.98 -4.71 16.76
C GLY A 221 -2.02 -3.61 17.19
N GLU A 222 -1.68 -3.58 18.48
CA GLU A 222 -0.76 -2.62 19.07
C GLU A 222 0.65 -2.79 18.49
N MET A 223 1.11 -4.02 18.32
CA MET A 223 2.40 -4.31 17.69
C MET A 223 2.41 -3.88 16.22
N ALA A 224 1.37 -4.23 15.46
CA ALA A 224 1.23 -3.80 14.08
C ALA A 224 1.20 -2.26 14.00
N GLN A 225 0.48 -1.58 14.89
CA GLN A 225 0.47 -0.12 14.96
C GLN A 225 1.87 0.44 15.22
N GLN A 226 2.60 -0.10 16.19
CA GLN A 226 3.96 0.34 16.51
C GLN A 226 4.90 0.16 15.33
N TYR A 227 4.87 -1.00 14.65
CA TYR A 227 5.71 -1.22 13.48
C TYR A 227 5.33 -0.29 12.33
N LEU A 228 4.05 -0.13 12.05
CA LEU A 228 3.58 0.71 10.95
C LEU A 228 3.79 2.20 11.22
N ALA A 229 3.92 2.61 12.49
CA ALA A 229 4.24 3.98 12.89
C ALA A 229 5.73 4.31 12.82
N GLY A 230 6.60 3.33 12.58
CA GLY A 230 8.03 3.56 12.40
C GLY A 230 8.35 4.39 11.14
N PRO A 231 9.55 4.98 11.06
CA PRO A 231 9.96 5.75 9.89
C PRO A 231 10.00 4.91 8.61
N LEU A 232 9.53 5.49 7.51
CA LEU A 232 9.47 4.85 6.20
C LEU A 232 10.33 5.60 5.18
N VAL A 233 11.28 4.90 4.55
CA VAL A 233 12.01 5.39 3.38
C VAL A 233 11.40 4.78 2.11
N ARG A 234 10.84 5.64 1.26
CA ARG A 234 10.18 5.23 0.01
C ARG A 234 11.19 4.84 -1.07
N SER A 235 10.77 4.00 -2.00
CA SER A 235 11.62 3.32 -3.00
C SER A 235 12.51 4.24 -3.83
N LEU A 236 12.09 5.48 -4.10
CA LEU A 236 12.86 6.45 -4.90
C LEU A 236 13.38 7.62 -4.06
N ASP A 237 13.34 7.51 -2.72
CA ASP A 237 13.74 8.56 -1.79
C ASP A 237 14.90 8.10 -0.90
N THR A 238 15.54 9.05 -0.23
CA THR A 238 16.53 8.84 0.84
C THR A 238 16.10 9.46 2.17
N LYS A 239 15.01 10.22 2.16
CA LYS A 239 14.39 10.84 3.33
C LYS A 239 13.27 9.95 3.87
N CYS A 240 12.88 10.23 5.11
CA CYS A 240 11.86 9.49 5.83
C CYS A 240 10.53 10.23 5.86
N LEU A 241 9.47 9.43 5.85
CA LEU A 241 8.10 9.83 6.14
C LEU A 241 7.59 9.07 7.35
N LYS A 242 6.50 9.55 7.93
CA LYS A 242 5.81 8.88 9.02
C LYS A 242 4.33 8.69 8.70
N SER A 243 3.74 7.63 9.24
CA SER A 243 2.31 7.38 9.15
C SER A 243 1.77 7.02 10.52
N ASP A 244 0.63 7.61 10.88
CA ASP A 244 -0.13 7.25 12.06
C ASP A 244 -1.32 6.40 11.64
N TYR A 245 -1.48 5.26 12.31
CA TYR A 245 -2.57 4.31 12.05
C TYR A 245 -3.51 4.28 13.26
N PHE A 246 -4.77 4.59 13.03
CA PHE A 246 -5.81 4.70 14.05
C PHE A 246 -6.71 3.47 14.00
N PHE A 247 -6.38 2.46 14.82
CA PHE A 247 -7.13 1.22 14.90
C PHE A 247 -8.43 1.37 15.71
N ASN A 248 -8.42 2.22 16.74
CA ASN A 248 -9.56 2.43 17.66
C ASN A 248 -10.71 3.25 17.06
N GLU A 249 -10.51 3.83 15.88
CA GLU A 249 -11.53 4.66 15.20
C GLU A 249 -12.38 3.85 14.22
N THR A 250 -12.23 2.53 14.25
CA THR A 250 -13.00 1.63 13.41
C THR A 250 -13.88 0.73 14.25
N THR A 251 -15.03 0.36 13.69
CA THR A 251 -15.99 -0.56 14.33
C THR A 251 -15.65 -2.03 14.07
N THR A 252 -14.62 -2.30 13.25
CA THR A 252 -14.22 -3.65 12.87
C THR A 252 -13.01 -4.05 13.71
N PRO A 253 -13.09 -5.15 14.47
CA PRO A 253 -12.00 -5.57 15.33
C PRO A 253 -10.82 -6.08 14.51
N ILE A 254 -9.63 -5.89 15.08
CA ILE A 254 -8.39 -6.45 14.58
C ILE A 254 -8.43 -7.98 14.72
N ARG A 255 -7.90 -8.68 13.72
CA ARG A 255 -7.90 -10.15 13.69
C ARG A 255 -6.55 -10.68 13.23
N ASN A 256 -6.07 -11.68 13.94
CA ASN A 256 -4.91 -12.45 13.50
C ASN A 256 -5.37 -13.36 12.35
N ILE A 257 -4.49 -13.50 11.37
CA ILE A 257 -4.75 -14.31 10.19
C ILE A 257 -3.60 -15.28 9.95
N VAL A 258 -3.93 -16.40 9.34
CA VAL A 258 -2.96 -17.39 8.85
C VAL A 258 -3.23 -17.56 7.37
N GLY A 259 -2.19 -17.40 6.55
CA GLY A 259 -2.38 -17.43 5.10
C GLY A 259 -1.18 -17.90 4.30
N ASP A 260 -1.47 -18.26 3.06
CA ASP A 260 -0.47 -18.54 2.05
C ASP A 260 -0.17 -17.23 1.31
N VAL A 261 1.11 -16.91 1.13
CA VAL A 261 1.56 -15.68 0.47
C VAL A 261 2.60 -16.04 -0.59
N ASP A 262 2.37 -15.60 -1.82
CA ASP A 262 3.32 -15.65 -2.94
C ASP A 262 3.67 -14.20 -3.30
N VAL A 263 4.93 -13.83 -3.15
CA VAL A 263 5.46 -12.53 -3.59
C VAL A 263 6.54 -12.77 -4.63
N ARG A 264 6.39 -12.13 -5.78
CA ARG A 264 7.41 -12.08 -6.82
C ARG A 264 7.87 -10.65 -6.99
N SER A 265 9.16 -10.46 -7.25
CA SER A 265 9.62 -9.15 -7.65
C SER A 265 9.04 -8.75 -9.00
N PRO A 266 8.75 -7.46 -9.23
CA PRO A 266 8.34 -6.96 -10.55
C PRO A 266 9.34 -7.35 -11.64
N LEU A 267 8.82 -7.84 -12.78
CA LEU A 267 9.61 -8.44 -13.87
C LEU A 267 10.36 -7.43 -14.76
N LEU A 268 10.18 -6.12 -14.55
CA LEU A 268 10.88 -5.07 -15.30
C LEU A 268 12.24 -4.76 -14.63
N PRO A 269 13.31 -4.49 -15.41
CA PRO A 269 14.67 -4.91 -15.09
C PRO A 269 15.26 -4.14 -13.91
N LEU A 270 15.04 -4.67 -12.71
CA LEU A 270 15.86 -4.39 -11.55
C LEU A 270 16.87 -5.53 -11.44
N LYS A 271 18.11 -5.24 -11.83
CA LYS A 271 19.24 -6.15 -11.55
C LYS A 271 19.16 -6.59 -10.08
N GLY A 272 19.12 -7.91 -9.89
CA GLY A 272 19.21 -8.58 -8.59
C GLY A 272 17.95 -9.30 -8.11
N LEU A 273 16.78 -9.07 -8.72
CA LEU A 273 15.51 -9.64 -8.22
C LEU A 273 14.66 -10.38 -9.25
N ALA A 274 15.00 -10.28 -10.53
CA ALA A 274 14.36 -11.05 -11.58
C ALA A 274 14.58 -12.56 -11.34
N GLY A 275 13.55 -13.25 -10.84
CA GLY A 275 13.55 -14.69 -10.61
C GLY A 275 13.43 -15.14 -9.14
N GLN A 276 13.52 -14.24 -8.16
CA GLN A 276 13.29 -14.61 -6.77
C GLN A 276 11.81 -14.57 -6.42
N LYS A 277 11.30 -15.71 -5.95
CA LYS A 277 9.91 -15.95 -5.57
C LYS A 277 9.90 -16.37 -4.10
N LEU A 278 9.14 -15.64 -3.28
CA LEU A 278 8.85 -16.05 -1.91
C LEU A 278 7.46 -16.68 -1.90
N GLN A 279 7.42 -18.01 -1.88
CA GLN A 279 6.18 -18.77 -1.74
C GLN A 279 6.14 -19.40 -0.35
N LEU A 280 5.34 -18.81 0.51
CA LEU A 280 5.25 -19.17 1.92
C LEU A 280 3.83 -19.66 2.23
N LYS A 281 3.75 -20.63 3.14
CA LYS A 281 2.49 -21.21 3.62
C LYS A 281 2.34 -20.95 5.10
N ASN A 282 1.09 -20.85 5.55
CA ASN A 282 0.75 -20.66 6.97
C ASN A 282 1.47 -19.47 7.63
N VAL A 283 1.67 -18.40 6.88
CA VAL A 283 2.27 -17.16 7.35
C VAL A 283 1.31 -16.48 8.33
N LEU A 284 1.86 -16.07 9.48
CA LEU A 284 1.16 -15.27 10.47
C LEU A 284 1.05 -13.81 9.99
N GLY A 285 -0.14 -13.25 10.13
CA GLY A 285 -0.40 -11.87 9.77
C GLY A 285 -1.52 -11.27 10.59
N LEU A 286 -1.92 -10.07 10.19
CA LEU A 286 -2.99 -9.30 10.79
C LEU A 286 -3.88 -8.70 9.73
N ALA A 287 -5.19 -8.78 9.92
CA ALA A 287 -6.20 -8.07 9.15
C ALA A 287 -6.90 -7.05 10.07
N ALA A 288 -6.97 -5.81 9.62
CA ALA A 288 -7.59 -4.72 10.36
C ALA A 288 -8.29 -3.73 9.43
N ALA A 289 -9.36 -3.12 9.92
CA ALA A 289 -9.81 -1.84 9.43
C ALA A 289 -9.07 -0.75 10.21
N VAL A 290 -8.51 0.24 9.53
CA VAL A 290 -7.78 1.35 10.17
C VAL A 290 -8.03 2.65 9.42
N GLN A 291 -7.94 3.77 10.11
CA GLN A 291 -7.74 5.05 9.43
C GLN A 291 -6.26 5.40 9.45
N ARG A 292 -5.76 6.09 8.44
CA ARG A 292 -4.35 6.48 8.31
C ARG A 292 -4.21 7.96 8.07
N SER A 293 -3.22 8.58 8.70
CA SER A 293 -2.66 9.88 8.35
C SER A 293 -1.18 9.71 8.03
N ALA A 294 -0.70 10.23 6.91
CA ALA A 294 0.68 10.09 6.46
C ALA A 294 1.26 11.45 6.07
N THR A 295 2.47 11.74 6.58
CA THR A 295 3.17 12.97 6.20
C THR A 295 3.39 13.02 4.69
N THR A 296 3.26 14.18 4.08
CA THR A 296 3.47 14.40 2.64
C THR A 296 4.86 14.97 2.34
N VAL A 297 5.53 15.53 3.35
CA VAL A 297 6.87 16.11 3.26
C VAL A 297 7.87 15.18 3.93
N ALA A 298 8.85 14.70 3.17
CA ALA A 298 9.91 13.85 3.68
C ALA A 298 11.01 14.66 4.37
N VAL A 299 11.51 14.16 5.50
CA VAL A 299 12.56 14.79 6.32
C VAL A 299 13.77 13.87 6.47
N GLU A 300 14.90 14.41 6.92
CA GLU A 300 16.07 13.57 7.21
C GLU A 300 15.71 12.50 8.24
N CYS A 301 16.04 11.24 7.95
CA CYS A 301 15.67 10.10 8.80
C CYS A 301 16.17 10.23 10.23
N SER A 302 17.35 10.83 10.45
CA SER A 302 17.89 11.14 11.77
C SER A 302 16.97 12.01 12.64
N THR A 303 16.01 12.73 12.05
CA THR A 303 14.96 13.47 12.78
C THR A 303 14.10 12.54 13.64
N TYR A 304 13.98 11.27 13.26
CA TYR A 304 13.23 10.26 13.99
C TYR A 304 14.10 9.41 14.92
N ALA A 305 15.41 9.66 15.00
CA ALA A 305 16.30 8.93 15.89
C ALA A 305 15.86 9.10 17.35
N ASN A 306 15.99 8.03 18.14
CA ASN A 306 15.48 7.94 19.51
C ASN A 306 13.95 8.05 19.67
N GLY A 307 13.19 8.03 18.56
CA GLY A 307 11.73 7.85 18.61
C GLY A 307 11.43 6.38 18.87
N ALA A 308 11.03 6.05 20.09
CA ALA A 308 10.56 4.71 20.48
C ALA A 308 9.22 4.38 19.81
#